data_AF-A0A2N6ALD9-F1
#
_entry.id   AF-A0A2N6ALD9-F1
#
_cell.length_a   1.000
_cell.length_b   1.000
_cell.length_c   1.000
_cell.angle_alpha   90.00
_cell.angle_beta   90.00
_cell.angle_gamma   90.00
#
_symmetry.space_group_name_H-M   'P 1'
#
loop_
_entity.id
_entity.type
_entity.pdbx_description
1 polymer ?
#
loop_
_entity_poly.entity_id
_entity_poly.type
_entity_poly.pdbx_seq_one_letter_code
_entity_poly.pdbx_strand_id
1 'polypeptide(L)' 'YGIGLSVAKAIVEAHGGEIRAESEKNKWTKIVINLPSGK' A
#
# COMPACT_ATOMS: atom_id res chain seq x y z
N TYR A 1 -1.85 -15.47 9.23
CA TYR A 1 -1.58 -15.60 7.78
C TYR A 1 -1.33 -14.22 7.20
N GLY A 2 -0.13 -13.97 6.63
CA GLY A 2 0.36 -12.64 6.21
C GLY A 2 -0.04 -12.24 4.79
N ILE A 3 -1.25 -12.57 4.34
CA ILE A 3 -1.67 -12.43 2.93
C ILE A 3 -2.35 -11.10 2.60
N GLY A 4 -2.83 -10.36 3.60
CA GLY A 4 -3.61 -9.14 3.34
C GLY A 4 -2.82 -8.07 2.58
N LEU A 5 -1.57 -7.83 3.00
CA LEU A 5 -0.72 -6.81 2.38
C LEU A 5 -0.25 -7.22 0.97
N SER A 6 0.00 -8.51 0.73
CA SER A 6 0.37 -8.99 -0.61
C SER A 6 -0.80 -8.91 -1.59
N VAL A 7 -2.03 -9.21 -1.14
CA VAL A 7 -3.24 -9.02 -1.94
C VAL A 7 -3.47 -7.54 -2.23
N ALA A 8 -3.38 -6.67 -1.22
CA ALA A 8 -3.52 -5.23 -1.41
C ALA A 8 -2.47 -4.68 -2.40
N LYS A 9 -1.22 -5.14 -2.30
CA LYS A 9 -0.16 -4.79 -3.24
C LYS A 9 -0.50 -5.19 -4.67
N ALA A 10 -0.94 -6.44 -4.88
CA ALA A 10 -1.33 -6.92 -6.21
C ALA A 10 -2.46 -6.07 -6.82
N ILE A 11 -3.47 -5.69 -6.01
CA ILE A 11 -4.57 -4.83 -6.47
C ILE A 11 -4.05 -3.45 -6.87
N VAL A 12 -3.24 -2.81 -6.03
CA VAL A 12 -2.71 -1.46 -6.30
C VAL A 12 -1.82 -1.44 -7.54
N GLU A 13 -0.94 -2.44 -7.69
CA GLU A 13 -0.07 -2.57 -8.86
C GLU A 13 -0.88 -2.83 -10.15
N ALA A 14 -1.95 -3.62 -10.09
CA ALA A 14 -2.84 -3.84 -11.22
C ALA A 14 -3.56 -2.56 -11.70
N HIS A 15 -3.72 -1.57 -10.81
CA HIS A 15 -4.27 -0.25 -11.15
C HIS A 15 -3.17 0.77 -11.53
N GLY A 16 -1.93 0.32 -11.75
CA GLY A 16 -0.80 1.20 -12.08
C GLY A 16 -0.35 2.08 -10.91
N GLY A 17 -0.76 1.75 -9.70
CA GLY A 17 -0.41 2.46 -8.48
C GLY A 17 0.76 1.83 -7.74
N GLU A 18 1.02 2.38 -6.56
CA GLU A 18 2.07 1.93 -5.65
C GLU A 18 1.57 1.93 -4.20
N ILE A 19 2.00 0.93 -3.41
CA ILE A 19 1.76 0.86 -1.97
C ILE A 19 3.08 0.82 -1.20
N ARG A 20 3.19 1.61 -0.12
CA ARG A 20 4.35 1.66 0.77
C ARG A 20 3.91 1.67 2.23
N ALA A 21 4.77 1.15 3.11
CA ALA A 21 4.56 1.19 4.56
C ALA A 21 5.66 2.04 5.21
N GLU A 22 5.24 3.02 5.99
CA GLU A 22 6.09 3.82 6.88
C GLU A 22 5.72 3.48 8.31
N SER A 23 6.68 3.49 9.23
CA SER A 23 6.38 3.29 10.64
C SER A 23 7.43 3.90 11.53
N GLU A 24 7.03 4.22 12.75
CA GLU A 24 7.93 4.53 13.84
C GLU A 24 7.66 3.55 14.98
N LYS A 25 8.72 2.84 15.39
CA LYS A 25 8.63 1.79 16.41
C LYS A 25 7.97 2.34 17.68
N ASN A 26 6.99 1.61 18.19
CA ASN A 26 6.21 1.97 19.38
C ASN A 26 5.42 3.30 19.29
N LYS A 27 5.22 3.86 18.09
CA LYS A 27 4.40 5.07 17.91
C LYS A 27 3.29 4.87 16.91
N TRP A 28 3.62 4.58 15.65
CA TRP A 28 2.64 4.54 14.57
C TRP A 28 3.09 3.70 13.38
N THR A 29 2.10 3.30 12.58
CA THR A 29 2.28 2.72 11.25
C THR A 29 1.38 3.48 10.28
N LYS A 30 1.90 3.81 9.10
CA LYS A 30 1.18 4.49 8.03
C LYS A 30 1.33 3.66 6.76
N ILE A 31 0.22 3.37 6.11
CA ILE A 31 0.19 2.75 4.78
C ILE A 31 -0.16 3.85 3.79
N VAL A 32 0.68 4.03 2.78
CA VAL A 32 0.53 5.05 1.75
C VAL A 32 0.24 4.35 0.43
N ILE A 33 -0.83 4.78 -0.25
CA ILE A 33 -1.26 4.26 -1.54
C ILE A 33 -1.29 5.43 -2.52
N ASN A 34 -0.52 5.33 -3.60
CA ASN A 34 -0.53 6.27 -4.71
C ASN A 34 -1.22 5.60 -5.89
N LEU A 35 -2.24 6.25 -6.45
CA LEU A 35 -2.92 5.80 -7.65
C LEU A 35 -2.82 6.88 -8.73
N PRO A 36 -2.71 6.51 -10.02
CA PRO A 36 -2.84 7.47 -11.10
C PRO A 36 -4.19 8.18 -11.02
N SER A 37 -4.18 9.51 -11.04
CA SER A 37 -5.40 10.27 -11.27
C SER A 37 -5.80 10.09 -12.73
N GLY A 38 -6.95 9.46 -12.98
CA GLY A 38 -7.49 9.34 -14.34
C GLY A 38 -7.58 10.70 -15.05
N LYS A 39 -7.51 10.68 -16.38
CA LYS A 39 -7.99 11.79 -17.21
C LYS A 39 -9.49 11.67 -17.42
#